data_AF-A0A8C6L7W6-F1
#
_entry.id   AF-A0A8C6L7W6-F1
#
_cell.length_a   1.000
_cell.length_b   1.000
_cell.length_c   1.000
_cell.angle_alpha   90.00
_cell.angle_beta   90.00
_cell.angle_gamma   90.00
#
_symmetry.space_group_name_H-M   'P 1'
#
loop_
_entity.id
_entity.type
_entity.pdbx_description
1 polymer ?
#
loop_
_entity_poly.entity_id
_entity_poly.type
_entity_poly.pdbx_seq_one_letter_code
_entity_poly.pdbx_strand_id
1 'polypeptide(L)'
;MVKLSAELIEQAAQYTNPVRDRELDLRGYKIPVVENLGATLDQFDTVDFSDNEVRKLDGFPLLKRLKTLLMNNNRVCRIGENLEQCLPSLRELVLTNNNIQDLGDLDPLASVKTLTLLSLLRNPVTNKKHYRLYVINKIPQIRVLDFQKVKLKERQEAEKMFKGKRGAQLAKDISQRMKTFTPGVSAQPEKKSGPSQADVEAIKNAITNASSLAEVERLTGMLQAGQIPGRDAQQGQVKPEMFYFLSPEVVPAQSAKGPLGTVRQHLLWYYDLK
;
A
#
# COMPACT_ATOMS: atom_id res chain seq x y z
N MET A 1 -11.39 -5.54 14.26
CA MET A 1 -10.07 -5.57 13.60
C MET A 1 -9.04 -5.65 14.71
N VAL A 2 -8.18 -6.67 14.74
CA VAL A 2 -7.23 -6.88 15.84
C VAL A 2 -5.87 -6.33 15.43
N LYS A 3 -5.27 -5.50 16.28
CA LYS A 3 -3.92 -4.96 16.06
C LYS A 3 -2.90 -6.07 16.37
N LEU A 4 -1.86 -6.20 15.54
CA LEU A 4 -0.72 -7.06 15.86
C LEU A 4 0.13 -6.36 16.92
N SER A 5 -0.12 -6.66 18.20
CA SER A 5 0.63 -6.10 19.34
C SER A 5 1.73 -7.04 19.82
N ALA A 6 2.64 -6.52 20.66
CA ALA A 6 3.69 -7.34 21.28
C ALA A 6 3.08 -8.43 22.19
N GLU A 7 2.04 -8.09 22.95
CA GLU A 7 1.35 -9.02 23.84
C GLU A 7 0.71 -10.17 23.05
N LEU A 8 0.12 -9.87 21.88
CA LEU A 8 -0.43 -10.90 21.01
C LEU A 8 0.65 -11.85 20.50
N ILE A 9 1.83 -11.32 20.13
CA ILE A 9 2.97 -12.13 19.68
C ILE A 9 3.49 -13.02 20.81
N GLU A 10 3.59 -12.50 22.03
CA GLU A 10 4.07 -13.26 23.19
C GLU A 10 3.11 -14.40 23.58
N GLN A 11 1.81 -14.18 23.44
CA GLN A 11 0.76 -15.16 23.77
C GLN A 11 0.47 -16.15 22.64
N ALA A 12 0.86 -15.83 21.40
CA ALA A 12 0.65 -16.68 20.24
C ALA A 12 1.37 -18.03 20.38
N ALA A 13 0.81 -19.07 19.74
CA ALA A 13 1.40 -20.39 19.78
C ALA A 13 2.76 -20.41 19.07
N GLN A 14 3.72 -21.08 19.70
CA GLN A 14 5.08 -21.21 19.21
C GLN A 14 5.51 -22.67 19.33
N TYR A 15 6.03 -23.24 18.24
CA TYR A 15 6.40 -24.66 18.23
C TYR A 15 7.47 -24.93 17.17
N THR A 16 8.03 -26.14 17.20
CA THR A 16 8.84 -26.66 16.09
C THR A 16 7.91 -27.35 15.10
N ASN A 17 7.88 -26.87 13.85
CA ASN A 17 7.00 -27.39 12.82
C ASN A 17 7.54 -28.71 12.21
N PRO A 18 6.79 -29.39 11.31
CA PRO A 18 7.20 -30.68 10.74
C PRO A 18 8.50 -30.65 9.92
N VAL A 19 8.93 -29.48 9.44
CA VAL A 19 10.22 -29.31 8.73
C VAL A 19 11.36 -28.89 9.67
N ARG A 20 11.12 -28.94 10.99
CA ARG A 20 12.07 -28.61 12.07
C ARG A 20 12.44 -27.14 12.18
N ASP A 21 11.62 -26.26 11.64
CA ASP A 21 11.75 -24.82 11.80
C ASP A 21 11.03 -24.36 13.07
N ARG A 22 11.55 -23.32 13.75
CA ARG A 22 10.82 -22.65 14.82
C ARG A 22 9.74 -21.75 14.22
N GLU A 23 8.49 -22.03 14.52
CA GLU A 23 7.31 -21.39 13.92
C GLU A 23 6.54 -20.57 14.95
N LEU A 24 6.11 -19.37 14.53
CA LEU A 24 5.14 -18.54 15.23
C LEU A 24 3.80 -18.62 14.49
N ASP A 25 2.75 -19.04 15.20
CA ASP A 25 1.39 -19.15 14.65
C ASP A 25 0.57 -17.89 14.97
N LEU A 26 0.33 -17.07 13.93
CA LEU A 26 -0.50 -15.88 13.97
C LEU A 26 -1.79 -16.06 13.14
N ARG A 27 -2.29 -17.29 13.00
CA ARG A 27 -3.46 -17.57 12.18
C ARG A 27 -4.76 -17.00 12.77
N GLY A 28 -5.67 -16.55 11.91
CA GLY A 28 -7.07 -16.32 12.28
C GLY A 28 -7.36 -15.10 13.18
N TYR A 29 -6.38 -14.25 13.48
CA TYR A 29 -6.56 -13.09 14.35
C TYR A 29 -7.25 -11.89 13.69
N LYS A 30 -7.54 -11.94 12.38
CA LYS A 30 -8.08 -10.80 11.61
C LYS A 30 -7.14 -9.59 11.64
N ILE A 31 -5.84 -9.85 11.58
CA ILE A 31 -4.77 -8.84 11.54
C ILE A 31 -4.84 -8.09 10.21
N PRO A 32 -4.99 -6.75 10.22
CA PRO A 32 -5.10 -5.95 8.99
C PRO A 32 -3.74 -5.51 8.43
N VAL A 33 -2.72 -5.42 9.29
CA VAL A 33 -1.43 -4.79 9.03
C VAL A 33 -0.35 -5.57 9.78
N VAL A 34 0.77 -5.84 9.11
CA VAL A 34 1.96 -6.40 9.74
C VAL A 34 2.72 -5.26 10.41
N GLU A 35 2.91 -5.37 11.72
CA GLU A 35 3.61 -4.40 12.56
C GLU A 35 4.12 -5.08 13.84
N ASN A 36 4.97 -4.40 14.61
CA ASN A 36 5.44 -4.85 15.94
C ASN A 36 6.14 -6.23 15.98
N LEU A 37 6.53 -6.77 14.83
CA LEU A 37 7.29 -8.03 14.75
C LEU A 37 8.68 -7.96 15.38
N GLY A 38 9.13 -6.79 15.84
CA GLY A 38 10.34 -6.67 16.67
C GLY A 38 10.24 -7.43 17.98
N ALA A 39 9.01 -7.61 18.51
CA ALA A 39 8.74 -8.42 19.70
C ALA A 39 9.06 -9.91 19.51
N THR A 40 9.22 -10.38 18.26
CA THR A 40 9.65 -11.76 17.98
C THR A 40 11.12 -12.02 18.29
N LEU A 41 11.91 -10.96 18.49
CA LEU A 41 13.35 -11.00 18.76
C LEU A 41 14.16 -11.82 17.73
N ASP A 42 13.69 -11.86 16.47
CA ASP A 42 14.31 -12.59 15.35
C ASP A 42 14.56 -14.09 15.64
N GLN A 43 13.68 -14.70 16.43
CA GLN A 43 13.86 -16.08 16.91
C GLN A 43 13.27 -17.15 16.00
N PHE A 44 12.43 -16.78 15.04
CA PHE A 44 11.62 -17.71 14.24
C PHE A 44 12.17 -17.90 12.84
N ASP A 45 12.11 -19.14 12.37
CA ASP A 45 12.44 -19.53 10.99
C ASP A 45 11.20 -19.42 10.09
N THR A 46 10.01 -19.64 10.64
CA THR A 46 8.71 -19.54 9.96
C THR A 46 7.74 -18.66 10.74
N VAL A 47 6.97 -17.82 10.04
CA VAL A 47 5.81 -17.13 10.63
C VAL A 47 4.59 -17.43 9.76
N ASP A 48 3.51 -17.88 10.41
CA ASP A 48 2.25 -18.16 9.74
C ASP A 48 1.20 -17.09 10.02
N PHE A 49 0.86 -16.33 8.99
CA PHE A 49 -0.16 -15.28 8.97
C PHE A 49 -1.44 -15.72 8.26
N SER A 50 -1.67 -17.01 8.06
CA SER A 50 -2.83 -17.49 7.31
C SER A 50 -4.16 -17.06 7.94
N ASP A 51 -5.18 -16.85 7.13
CA ASP A 51 -6.54 -16.47 7.58
C ASP A 51 -6.59 -15.12 8.32
N ASN A 52 -5.86 -14.13 7.81
CA ASN A 52 -5.89 -12.74 8.30
C ASN A 52 -6.42 -11.78 7.23
N GLU A 53 -6.37 -10.47 7.48
CA GLU A 53 -6.88 -9.43 6.58
C GLU A 53 -5.77 -8.52 6.03
N VAL A 54 -4.52 -9.00 6.02
CA VAL A 54 -3.34 -8.21 5.61
C VAL A 54 -3.47 -7.80 4.15
N ARG A 55 -3.34 -6.50 3.88
CA ARG A 55 -3.46 -5.94 2.52
C ARG A 55 -2.14 -5.63 1.84
N LYS A 56 -1.08 -5.41 2.60
CA LYS A 56 0.24 -5.06 2.10
C LYS A 56 1.29 -5.93 2.78
N LEU A 57 2.21 -6.47 1.98
CA LEU A 57 3.34 -7.23 2.48
C LEU A 57 4.50 -6.26 2.75
N ASP A 58 4.48 -5.64 3.92
CA ASP A 58 5.46 -4.67 4.41
C ASP A 58 5.45 -4.62 5.95
N GLY A 59 6.08 -3.59 6.56
CA GLY A 59 6.02 -3.39 8.02
C GLY A 59 6.90 -4.34 8.85
N PHE A 60 7.75 -5.13 8.18
CA PHE A 60 8.70 -6.01 8.85
C PHE A 60 9.90 -5.23 9.39
N PRO A 61 10.37 -5.50 10.62
CA PRO A 61 11.70 -5.09 11.05
C PRO A 61 12.76 -5.97 10.37
N LEU A 62 14.04 -5.72 10.67
CA LEU A 62 15.12 -6.61 10.25
C LEU A 62 15.00 -7.97 10.96
N LEU A 63 14.62 -9.00 10.22
CA LEU A 63 14.52 -10.39 10.67
C LEU A 63 15.47 -11.26 9.84
N LYS A 64 16.67 -11.52 10.38
CA LYS A 64 17.73 -12.27 9.68
C LYS A 64 17.48 -13.76 9.67
N ARG A 65 16.66 -14.28 10.60
CA ARG A 65 16.39 -15.70 10.72
C ARG A 65 15.20 -16.16 9.88
N LEU A 66 14.22 -15.27 9.65
CA LEU A 66 12.99 -15.62 8.96
C LEU A 66 13.25 -16.12 7.52
N LYS A 67 12.85 -17.36 7.25
CA LYS A 67 13.03 -18.05 5.96
C LYS A 67 11.70 -18.26 5.24
N THR A 68 10.63 -18.50 5.99
CA THR A 68 9.33 -18.90 5.42
C THR A 68 8.23 -17.99 5.94
N LEU A 69 7.44 -17.45 5.01
CA LEU A 69 6.27 -16.65 5.33
C LEU A 69 5.03 -17.26 4.68
N LEU A 70 4.11 -17.71 5.53
CA LEU A 70 2.82 -18.26 5.10
C LEU A 70 1.75 -17.19 5.22
N MET A 71 1.18 -16.76 4.09
CA MET A 71 0.22 -15.66 3.99
C MET A 71 -1.08 -16.12 3.35
N ASN A 72 -1.49 -17.39 3.55
CA ASN A 72 -2.67 -17.93 2.89
C ASN A 72 -3.93 -17.16 3.29
N ASN A 73 -4.92 -17.05 2.39
CA ASN A 73 -6.24 -16.49 2.70
C ASN A 73 -6.17 -15.08 3.33
N ASN A 74 -5.34 -14.21 2.76
CA ASN A 74 -5.24 -12.80 3.14
C ASN A 74 -5.80 -11.90 2.03
N ARG A 75 -5.60 -10.58 2.15
CA ARG A 75 -6.05 -9.59 1.16
C ARG A 75 -4.88 -8.87 0.50
N VAL A 76 -3.70 -9.51 0.44
CA VAL A 76 -2.48 -8.87 -0.05
C VAL A 76 -2.69 -8.47 -1.50
N CYS A 77 -2.58 -7.17 -1.78
CA CYS A 77 -2.68 -6.60 -3.11
C CYS A 77 -1.45 -5.76 -3.50
N ARG A 78 -0.52 -5.56 -2.56
CA ARG A 78 0.73 -4.82 -2.78
C ARG A 78 1.87 -5.44 -2.00
N ILE A 79 3.04 -5.48 -2.63
CA ILE A 79 4.29 -5.90 -2.00
C ILE A 79 5.12 -4.64 -1.75
N GLY A 80 5.68 -4.52 -0.54
CA GLY A 80 6.56 -3.41 -0.20
C GLY A 80 7.86 -3.43 -1.01
N GLU A 81 8.35 -2.25 -1.34
CA GLU A 81 9.69 -2.09 -1.88
C GLU A 81 10.73 -2.46 -0.81
N ASN A 82 11.92 -2.87 -1.23
CA ASN A 82 13.07 -3.13 -0.35
C ASN A 82 12.85 -4.24 0.70
N LEU A 83 11.96 -5.21 0.44
CA LEU A 83 11.67 -6.31 1.37
C LEU A 83 12.92 -7.12 1.75
N GLU A 84 13.93 -7.17 0.87
CA GLU A 84 15.23 -7.81 1.10
C GLU A 84 16.04 -7.17 2.24
N GLN A 85 15.82 -5.89 2.53
CA GLN A 85 16.51 -5.20 3.62
C GLN A 85 15.95 -5.63 4.98
N CYS A 86 14.65 -5.91 5.04
CA CYS A 86 13.98 -6.39 6.25
C CYS A 86 14.11 -7.91 6.40
N LEU A 87 13.98 -8.65 5.30
CA LEU A 87 13.92 -10.12 5.28
C LEU A 87 15.04 -10.72 4.41
N PRO A 88 16.32 -10.53 4.76
CA PRO A 88 17.44 -10.92 3.91
C PRO A 88 17.54 -12.44 3.67
N SER A 89 16.98 -13.24 4.58
CA SER A 89 17.03 -14.72 4.52
C SER A 89 15.76 -15.36 3.97
N LEU A 90 14.80 -14.58 3.47
CA LEU A 90 13.51 -15.11 2.99
C LEU A 90 13.70 -16.04 1.79
N ARG A 91 13.27 -17.30 1.94
CA ARG A 91 13.39 -18.37 0.93
C ARG A 91 12.05 -18.79 0.36
N GLU A 92 11.00 -18.75 1.17
CA GLU A 92 9.68 -19.27 0.81
C GLU A 92 8.59 -18.26 1.15
N LEU A 93 7.79 -17.90 0.15
CA LEU A 93 6.67 -16.98 0.28
C LEU A 93 5.41 -17.62 -0.31
N VAL A 94 4.43 -17.91 0.54
CA VAL A 94 3.17 -18.53 0.15
C VAL A 94 2.06 -17.50 0.25
N LEU A 95 1.60 -17.00 -0.90
CA LEU A 95 0.55 -15.99 -1.03
C LEU A 95 -0.74 -16.58 -1.62
N THR A 96 -1.00 -17.87 -1.39
CA THR A 96 -2.19 -18.54 -1.93
C THR A 96 -3.47 -17.85 -1.48
N ASN A 97 -4.42 -17.65 -2.39
CA ASN A 97 -5.72 -17.02 -2.11
C ASN A 97 -5.57 -15.60 -1.52
N ASN A 98 -4.94 -14.71 -2.29
CA ASN A 98 -4.78 -13.29 -2.01
C ASN A 98 -5.34 -12.44 -3.16
N ASN A 99 -5.07 -11.13 -3.17
CA ASN A 99 -5.67 -10.17 -4.09
C ASN A 99 -4.64 -9.44 -4.97
N ILE A 100 -3.56 -10.12 -5.36
CA ILE A 100 -2.55 -9.58 -6.29
C ILE A 100 -3.14 -9.61 -7.70
N GLN A 101 -3.20 -8.45 -8.35
CA GLN A 101 -3.96 -8.30 -9.59
C GLN A 101 -3.07 -8.21 -10.82
N ASP A 102 -2.01 -7.42 -10.77
CA ASP A 102 -1.21 -7.09 -11.94
C ASP A 102 0.21 -7.67 -11.84
N LEU A 103 0.81 -7.94 -13.00
CA LEU A 103 2.14 -8.54 -13.07
C LEU A 103 3.21 -7.64 -12.44
N GLY A 104 3.10 -6.32 -12.62
CA GLY A 104 4.00 -5.35 -12.02
C GLY A 104 3.92 -5.27 -10.50
N ASP A 105 2.84 -5.75 -9.86
CA ASP A 105 2.76 -5.80 -8.38
C ASP A 105 3.75 -6.82 -7.77
N LEU A 106 4.30 -7.72 -8.60
CA LEU A 106 5.29 -8.73 -8.22
C LEU A 106 6.74 -8.25 -8.37
N ASP A 107 6.97 -7.14 -9.07
CA ASP A 107 8.30 -6.59 -9.35
C ASP A 107 9.19 -6.41 -8.11
N PRO A 108 8.67 -5.96 -6.96
CA PRO A 108 9.49 -5.80 -5.76
C PRO A 108 10.16 -7.09 -5.29
N LEU A 109 9.57 -8.27 -5.56
CA LEU A 109 10.17 -9.55 -5.19
C LEU A 109 11.47 -9.85 -5.95
N ALA A 110 11.76 -9.15 -7.05
CA ALA A 110 13.00 -9.31 -7.79
C ALA A 110 14.24 -8.93 -6.96
N SER A 111 14.11 -8.06 -5.96
CA SER A 111 15.20 -7.66 -5.06
C SER A 111 15.57 -8.74 -4.04
N VAL A 112 14.61 -9.58 -3.64
CA VAL A 112 14.79 -10.66 -2.65
C VAL A 112 15.54 -11.85 -3.26
N LYS A 113 16.87 -11.77 -3.33
CA LYS A 113 17.72 -12.75 -4.04
C LYS A 113 17.70 -14.15 -3.45
N THR A 114 17.32 -14.28 -2.19
CA THR A 114 17.22 -15.55 -1.45
C THR A 114 15.91 -16.29 -1.71
N LEU A 115 14.91 -15.65 -2.32
CA LEU A 115 13.60 -16.24 -2.57
C LEU A 115 13.69 -17.34 -3.63
N THR A 116 13.30 -18.56 -3.26
CA THR A 116 13.36 -19.74 -4.14
C THR A 116 12.01 -20.42 -4.37
N LEU A 117 11.07 -20.27 -3.44
CA LEU A 117 9.70 -20.78 -3.57
C LEU A 117 8.71 -19.61 -3.49
N LEU A 118 7.85 -19.49 -4.49
CA LEU A 118 6.74 -18.54 -4.52
C LEU A 118 5.45 -19.28 -4.92
N SER A 119 4.40 -19.11 -4.13
CA SER A 119 3.04 -19.53 -4.51
C SER A 119 2.14 -18.31 -4.60
N LEU A 120 1.50 -18.13 -5.77
CA LEU A 120 0.51 -17.09 -6.04
C LEU A 120 -0.83 -17.70 -6.46
N LEU A 121 -0.99 -19.03 -6.31
CA LEU A 121 -2.23 -19.73 -6.61
C LEU A 121 -3.46 -19.00 -6.05
N ARG A 122 -4.54 -18.97 -6.82
CA ARG A 122 -5.79 -18.28 -6.44
C ARG A 122 -5.62 -16.75 -6.21
N ASN A 123 -4.67 -16.11 -6.88
CA ASN A 123 -4.65 -14.66 -7.06
C ASN A 123 -5.10 -14.30 -8.48
N PRO A 124 -5.80 -13.17 -8.71
CA PRO A 124 -6.20 -12.73 -10.05
C PRO A 124 -5.04 -12.64 -11.06
N VAL A 125 -3.81 -12.30 -10.60
CA VAL A 125 -2.61 -12.22 -11.43
C VAL A 125 -2.29 -13.54 -12.16
N THR A 126 -2.68 -14.68 -11.60
CA THR A 126 -2.43 -16.00 -12.21
C THR A 126 -3.17 -16.22 -13.53
N ASN A 127 -4.26 -15.47 -13.76
CA ASN A 127 -5.03 -15.52 -15.01
C ASN A 127 -4.48 -14.59 -16.11
N LYS A 128 -3.46 -13.78 -15.82
CA LYS A 128 -2.89 -12.84 -16.79
C LYS A 128 -2.09 -13.59 -17.85
N LYS A 129 -2.15 -13.10 -19.10
CA LYS A 129 -1.34 -13.62 -20.20
C LYS A 129 0.14 -13.57 -19.83
N HIS A 130 0.88 -14.63 -20.16
CA HIS A 130 2.31 -14.75 -19.91
C HIS A 130 2.72 -14.72 -18.42
N TYR A 131 1.79 -14.83 -17.47
CA TYR A 131 2.06 -14.77 -16.02
C TYR A 131 3.29 -15.57 -15.61
N ARG A 132 3.31 -16.87 -15.93
CA ARG A 132 4.39 -17.76 -15.51
C ARG A 132 5.75 -17.37 -16.09
N LEU A 133 5.81 -17.06 -17.39
CA LEU A 133 7.06 -16.65 -18.04
C LEU A 133 7.53 -15.27 -17.54
N TYR A 134 6.60 -14.36 -17.27
CA TYR A 134 6.92 -13.05 -16.71
C TYR A 134 7.59 -13.18 -15.34
N VAL A 135 6.99 -13.97 -14.43
CA VAL A 135 7.56 -14.22 -13.11
C VAL A 135 8.95 -14.88 -13.20
N ILE A 136 9.10 -15.88 -14.08
CA ILE A 136 10.39 -16.56 -14.29
C ILE A 136 11.47 -15.59 -14.82
N ASN A 137 11.09 -14.66 -15.70
CA ASN A 137 12.02 -13.66 -16.25
C ASN A 137 12.39 -12.59 -15.21
N LYS A 138 11.38 -12.07 -14.51
CA LYS A 138 11.53 -10.94 -13.58
C LYS A 138 12.17 -11.35 -12.26
N ILE A 139 11.89 -12.56 -11.79
CA ILE A 139 12.36 -13.12 -10.51
C ILE A 139 13.16 -14.42 -10.79
N PRO A 140 14.34 -14.31 -11.43
CA PRO A 140 15.07 -15.48 -11.94
C PRO A 140 15.57 -16.43 -10.83
N GLN A 141 15.69 -15.97 -9.59
CA GLN A 141 16.09 -16.78 -8.43
C GLN A 141 15.05 -17.85 -8.04
N ILE A 142 13.79 -17.71 -8.45
CA ILE A 142 12.73 -18.69 -8.15
C ILE A 142 13.06 -20.04 -8.77
N ARG A 143 12.95 -21.10 -7.96
CA ARG A 143 13.14 -22.50 -8.34
C ARG A 143 11.81 -23.26 -8.42
N VAL A 144 10.85 -22.88 -7.57
CA VAL A 144 9.52 -23.47 -7.51
C VAL A 144 8.49 -22.34 -7.55
N LEU A 145 7.62 -22.35 -8.56
CA LEU A 145 6.53 -21.40 -8.72
C LEU A 145 5.21 -22.15 -8.75
N ASP A 146 4.29 -21.79 -7.85
CA ASP A 146 2.96 -22.41 -7.71
C ASP A 146 3.06 -23.94 -7.50
N PHE A 147 4.00 -24.33 -6.63
CA PHE A 147 4.36 -25.73 -6.35
C PHE A 147 4.85 -26.53 -7.56
N GLN A 148 5.17 -25.86 -8.67
CA GLN A 148 5.76 -26.47 -9.86
C GLN A 148 7.21 -26.01 -10.05
N LYS A 149 8.11 -26.97 -10.20
CA LYS A 149 9.53 -26.71 -10.48
C LYS A 149 9.67 -25.92 -11.79
N VAL A 150 10.45 -24.84 -11.74
CA VAL A 150 10.82 -24.05 -12.93
C VAL A 150 11.88 -24.81 -13.72
N LYS A 151 11.55 -25.21 -14.95
CA LYS A 151 12.43 -25.96 -15.84
C LYS A 151 13.31 -25.03 -16.66
N LEU A 152 14.45 -25.54 -17.13
CA LEU A 152 15.38 -24.79 -17.99
C LEU A 152 14.70 -24.32 -19.29
N LYS A 153 13.84 -25.16 -19.88
CA LYS A 153 13.09 -24.81 -21.09
C LYS A 153 12.26 -23.53 -20.90
N GLU A 154 11.55 -23.42 -19.78
CA GLU A 154 10.74 -22.25 -19.46
C GLU A 154 11.60 -20.99 -19.27
N ARG A 155 12.80 -21.13 -18.68
CA ARG A 155 13.75 -20.02 -18.55
C ARG A 155 14.21 -19.51 -19.92
N GLN A 156 14.55 -20.41 -20.83
CA GLN A 156 14.95 -20.07 -22.19
C GLN A 156 13.80 -19.43 -22.98
N GLU A 157 12.58 -19.92 -22.81
CA GLU A 157 11.37 -19.34 -23.41
C GLU A 157 11.10 -17.93 -22.89
N ALA A 158 11.17 -17.74 -21.57
CA ALA A 158 11.00 -16.45 -20.91
C ALA A 158 12.08 -15.45 -21.36
N GLU A 159 13.35 -15.86 -21.39
CA GLU A 159 14.45 -15.04 -21.89
C GLU A 159 14.20 -14.62 -23.34
N LYS A 160 13.87 -15.55 -24.23
CA LYS A 160 13.57 -15.24 -25.64
C LYS A 160 12.41 -14.26 -25.79
N MET A 161 11.34 -14.45 -25.02
CA MET A 161 10.13 -13.60 -25.07
C MET A 161 10.40 -12.16 -24.66
N PHE A 162 11.21 -11.96 -23.60
CA PHE A 162 11.47 -10.64 -23.04
C PHE A 162 12.82 -10.03 -23.46
N LYS A 163 13.52 -10.63 -24.44
CA LYS A 163 14.81 -10.14 -24.95
C LYS A 163 14.68 -8.85 -25.77
N GLY A 164 15.64 -7.96 -25.60
CA GLY A 164 15.82 -6.76 -26.43
C GLY A 164 14.71 -5.70 -26.25
N LYS A 165 14.71 -4.68 -27.11
CA LYS A 165 13.80 -3.52 -26.98
C LYS A 165 12.32 -3.91 -27.04
N ARG A 166 11.95 -4.83 -27.95
CA ARG A 166 10.57 -5.31 -28.09
C ARG A 166 10.10 -6.10 -26.88
N GLY A 167 10.95 -7.00 -26.36
CA GLY A 167 10.63 -7.78 -25.16
C GLY A 167 10.49 -6.90 -23.91
N ALA A 168 11.35 -5.89 -23.76
CA ALA A 168 11.24 -4.91 -22.69
C ALA A 168 9.94 -4.08 -22.78
N GLN A 169 9.53 -3.68 -23.99
CA GLN A 169 8.26 -2.99 -24.20
C GLN A 169 7.08 -3.90 -23.85
N LEU A 170 7.10 -5.16 -24.30
CA LEU A 170 6.08 -6.15 -23.95
C LEU A 170 5.97 -6.32 -22.43
N ALA A 171 7.11 -6.49 -21.74
CA ALA A 171 7.15 -6.61 -20.28
C ALA A 171 6.52 -5.39 -19.61
N LYS A 172 6.82 -4.19 -20.10
CA LYS A 172 6.24 -2.94 -19.60
C LYS A 172 4.72 -2.91 -19.83
N ASP A 173 4.25 -3.28 -21.01
CA ASP A 173 2.83 -3.22 -21.38
C ASP A 173 1.99 -4.21 -20.56
N ILE A 174 2.50 -5.42 -20.32
CA ILE A 174 1.78 -6.43 -19.51
C ILE A 174 1.92 -6.20 -18.00
N SER A 175 2.96 -5.48 -17.55
CA SER A 175 3.15 -5.13 -16.14
C SER A 175 2.23 -4.00 -15.66
N GLN A 176 1.76 -3.16 -16.58
CA GLN A 176 0.98 -1.98 -16.23
C GLN A 176 -0.36 -2.39 -15.61
N ARG A 177 -0.69 -1.73 -14.49
CA ARG A 177 -2.01 -1.81 -13.88
C ARG A 177 -3.05 -1.37 -14.89
N MET A 178 -4.03 -2.23 -15.16
CA MET A 178 -5.21 -1.76 -15.87
C MET A 178 -5.86 -0.68 -15.00
N LYS A 179 -6.00 0.53 -15.55
CA LYS A 179 -6.93 1.50 -14.96
C LYS A 179 -8.30 0.87 -15.12
N THR A 180 -8.87 0.34 -14.05
CA THR A 180 -10.19 -0.29 -14.07
C THR A 180 -11.19 0.71 -14.61
N PHE A 181 -11.57 0.52 -15.87
CA PHE A 181 -12.71 1.16 -16.49
C PHE A 181 -13.95 0.44 -15.97
N THR A 182 -14.78 1.12 -15.18
CA THR A 182 -16.10 0.64 -14.75
C THR A 182 -17.09 0.92 -15.89
N PRO A 183 -17.63 -0.09 -16.60
CA PRO A 183 -18.68 0.12 -17.59
C PRO A 183 -19.99 0.31 -16.83
N GLY A 184 -20.58 1.51 -16.90
CA GLY A 184 -21.93 1.74 -16.37
C GLY A 184 -22.20 3.02 -15.60
N VAL A 185 -21.47 4.13 -15.83
CA VAL A 185 -22.03 5.48 -15.71
C VAL A 185 -21.30 6.37 -16.72
N SER A 186 -22.01 6.85 -17.73
CA SER A 186 -21.57 7.96 -18.56
C SER A 186 -21.58 9.24 -17.72
N ALA A 187 -20.51 9.44 -16.96
CA ALA A 187 -20.08 10.75 -16.48
C ALA A 187 -18.57 10.76 -16.60
N GLN A 188 -18.04 11.66 -17.45
CA GLN A 188 -16.62 11.94 -17.48
C GLN A 188 -16.17 12.20 -16.03
N PRO A 189 -15.06 11.61 -15.55
CA PRO A 189 -14.46 12.13 -14.34
C PRO A 189 -13.92 13.50 -14.74
N GLU A 190 -14.69 14.56 -14.47
CA GLU A 190 -14.07 15.85 -14.26
C GLU A 190 -12.95 15.59 -13.25
N LYS A 191 -11.71 15.79 -13.71
CA LYS A 191 -10.57 15.84 -12.81
C LYS A 191 -11.00 16.83 -11.73
N LYS A 192 -11.17 16.37 -10.49
CA LYS A 192 -11.00 17.26 -9.33
C LYS A 192 -9.52 17.63 -9.32
N SER A 193 -9.12 18.50 -10.25
CA SER A 193 -7.87 19.22 -10.18
C SER A 193 -7.95 20.01 -8.89
N GLY A 194 -6.97 19.83 -8.01
CA GLY A 194 -6.77 20.78 -6.93
C GLY A 194 -6.70 22.22 -7.47
N PRO A 195 -6.77 23.23 -6.59
CA PRO A 195 -6.66 24.63 -6.99
C PRO A 195 -5.46 24.82 -7.92
N SER A 196 -5.66 25.54 -9.03
CA SER A 196 -4.58 25.81 -9.98
C SER A 196 -3.45 26.58 -9.28
N GLN A 197 -2.24 26.61 -9.88
CA GLN A 197 -1.15 27.38 -9.29
C GLN A 197 -1.51 28.86 -9.06
N ALA A 198 -2.31 29.44 -9.97
CA ALA A 198 -2.84 30.79 -9.82
C ALA A 198 -3.82 30.92 -8.64
N ASP A 199 -4.68 29.92 -8.41
CA ASP A 199 -5.59 29.89 -7.27
C ASP A 199 -4.81 29.81 -5.95
N VAL A 200 -3.76 28.99 -5.90
CA VAL A 200 -2.87 28.87 -4.72
C VAL A 200 -2.16 30.19 -4.45
N GLU A 201 -1.74 30.91 -5.49
CA GLU A 201 -1.07 32.21 -5.36
C GLU A 201 -2.01 33.32 -4.91
N ALA A 202 -3.26 33.34 -5.42
CA ALA A 202 -4.30 34.26 -4.96
C ALA A 202 -4.64 34.05 -3.48
N ILE A 203 -4.76 32.79 -3.04
CA ILE A 203 -4.98 32.45 -1.63
C ILE A 203 -3.81 32.92 -0.76
N LYS A 204 -2.57 32.68 -1.20
CA LYS A 204 -1.36 33.14 -0.49
C LYS A 204 -1.32 34.66 -0.36
N ASN A 205 -1.63 35.38 -1.42
CA ASN A 205 -1.64 36.84 -1.42
C ASN A 205 -2.75 37.40 -0.51
N ALA A 206 -3.96 36.81 -0.55
CA ALA A 206 -5.07 37.22 0.30
C ALA A 206 -4.77 37.02 1.79
N ILE A 207 -4.17 35.87 2.16
CA ILE A 207 -3.76 35.60 3.54
C ILE A 207 -2.63 36.53 3.99
N THR A 208 -1.67 36.83 3.10
CA THR A 208 -0.51 37.69 3.44
C THR A 208 -0.90 39.15 3.62
N ASN A 209 -1.92 39.61 2.89
CA ASN A 209 -2.41 40.99 2.96
C ASN A 209 -3.51 41.23 4.00
N ALA A 210 -3.96 40.18 4.71
CA ALA A 210 -4.98 40.31 5.74
C ALA A 210 -4.42 41.10 6.96
N SER A 211 -5.01 42.26 7.25
CA SER A 211 -4.56 43.18 8.32
C SER A 211 -5.27 42.98 9.66
N SER A 212 -6.23 42.05 9.74
CA SER A 212 -6.99 41.78 10.98
C SER A 212 -7.35 40.30 11.12
N LEU A 213 -7.57 39.86 12.37
CA LEU A 213 -7.98 38.50 12.69
C LEU A 213 -9.33 38.13 12.05
N ALA A 214 -10.27 39.08 12.04
CA ALA A 214 -11.57 38.93 11.43
C ALA A 214 -11.47 38.66 9.91
N GLU A 215 -10.50 39.27 9.23
CA GLU A 215 -10.28 39.05 7.80
C GLU A 215 -9.70 37.66 7.51
N VAL A 216 -8.84 37.14 8.39
CA VAL A 216 -8.31 35.77 8.29
C VAL A 216 -9.41 34.73 8.52
N GLU A 217 -10.29 34.95 9.50
CA GLU A 217 -11.43 34.07 9.76
C GLU A 217 -12.41 34.07 8.58
N ARG A 218 -12.66 35.24 7.98
CA ARG A 218 -13.47 35.38 6.76
C ARG A 218 -12.89 34.58 5.58
N LEU A 219 -11.58 34.70 5.33
CA LEU A 219 -10.88 33.94 4.29
C LEU A 219 -10.93 32.42 4.56
N THR A 220 -10.82 32.02 5.83
CA THR A 220 -10.92 30.61 6.24
C THR A 220 -12.31 30.05 5.95
N GLY A 221 -13.37 30.79 6.31
CA GLY A 221 -14.75 30.41 6.01
C GLY A 221 -15.03 30.32 4.50
N MET A 222 -14.50 31.25 3.70
CA MET A 222 -14.61 31.19 2.24
C MET A 222 -13.96 29.93 1.66
N LEU A 223 -12.76 29.56 2.11
CA LEU A 223 -12.06 28.37 1.64
C LEU A 223 -12.75 27.07 2.07
N GLN A 224 -13.30 27.02 3.29
CA GLN A 224 -14.12 25.90 3.76
C GLN A 224 -15.40 25.75 2.94
N ALA A 225 -15.97 26.87 2.47
CA ALA A 225 -17.10 26.89 1.54
C ALA A 225 -16.70 26.63 0.07
N GLY A 226 -15.41 26.35 -0.21
CA GLY A 226 -14.90 26.07 -1.56
C GLY A 226 -14.75 27.29 -2.46
N GLN A 227 -14.79 28.51 -1.91
CA GLN A 227 -14.64 29.77 -2.65
C GLN A 227 -13.18 30.24 -2.64
N ILE A 228 -12.66 30.63 -3.81
CA ILE A 228 -11.31 31.16 -3.97
C ILE A 228 -11.38 32.69 -4.03
N PRO A 229 -10.63 33.42 -3.19
CA PRO A 229 -10.58 34.89 -3.24
C PRO A 229 -10.19 35.40 -4.63
N GLY A 230 -11.03 36.25 -5.23
CA GLY A 230 -10.79 36.86 -6.55
C GLY A 230 -11.38 36.13 -7.75
N ARG A 231 -12.16 35.05 -7.55
CA ARG A 231 -12.91 34.37 -8.62
C ARG A 231 -14.40 34.73 -8.50
N ASP A 232 -14.91 35.58 -9.38
CA ASP A 232 -16.34 35.95 -9.38
C ASP A 232 -17.23 34.74 -9.66
N ALA A 233 -18.33 34.63 -8.90
CA ALA A 233 -19.28 33.53 -8.95
C ALA A 233 -20.09 33.54 -10.26
N GLN A 234 -19.55 32.93 -11.31
CA GLN A 234 -20.34 32.43 -12.44
C GLN A 234 -19.88 31.02 -12.81
N GLN A 235 -20.48 30.02 -12.16
CA GLN A 235 -20.87 28.75 -12.79
C GLN A 235 -21.69 27.88 -11.82
N GLY A 236 -22.96 27.66 -12.19
CA GLY A 236 -23.66 26.38 -12.03
C GLY A 236 -24.17 25.99 -10.65
N GLN A 237 -25.49 26.08 -10.48
CA GLN A 237 -26.26 25.43 -9.42
C GLN A 237 -25.91 23.93 -9.28
N VAL A 238 -25.53 23.50 -8.08
CA VAL A 238 -25.72 22.12 -7.62
C VAL A 238 -26.48 22.19 -6.29
N LYS A 239 -27.69 21.63 -6.27
CA LYS A 239 -28.56 21.57 -5.08
C LYS A 239 -27.87 20.80 -3.94
N PRO A 240 -28.07 21.19 -2.67
CA PRO A 240 -27.59 20.39 -1.55
C PRO A 240 -28.52 19.20 -1.33
N GLU A 241 -28.02 17.98 -1.55
CA GLU A 241 -28.66 16.79 -0.99
C GLU A 241 -28.32 16.69 0.50
N MET A 242 -29.38 16.68 1.30
CA MET A 242 -29.38 16.53 2.74
C MET A 242 -28.78 15.18 3.14
N PHE A 243 -27.55 15.19 3.66
CA PHE A 243 -27.04 14.08 4.45
C PHE A 243 -27.17 14.42 5.93
N TYR A 244 -28.18 13.84 6.56
CA TYR A 244 -28.22 13.65 8.01
C TYR A 244 -27.08 12.69 8.38
N PHE A 245 -26.07 13.18 9.09
CA PHE A 245 -25.24 12.32 9.92
C PHE A 245 -24.98 12.99 11.28
N LEU A 246 -25.14 12.13 12.28
CA LEU A 246 -25.12 12.31 13.72
C LEU A 246 -23.93 13.15 14.23
N SER A 247 -24.25 13.96 15.23
CA SER A 247 -23.32 14.72 16.07
C SER A 247 -22.14 13.88 16.58
N PRO A 248 -20.93 14.45 16.63
CA PRO A 248 -19.96 14.12 17.66
C PRO A 248 -19.98 15.19 18.76
N GLU A 249 -19.93 14.70 19.98
CA GLU A 249 -19.91 15.46 21.22
C GLU A 249 -18.83 16.55 21.25
N VAL A 250 -19.20 17.64 21.93
CA VAL A 250 -18.35 18.75 22.32
C VAL A 250 -17.24 18.25 23.25
N VAL A 251 -15.98 18.39 22.84
CA VAL A 251 -14.86 18.41 23.78
C VAL A 251 -14.47 19.88 24.01
N PRO A 252 -14.53 20.40 25.25
CA PRO A 252 -14.25 21.79 25.51
C PRO A 252 -12.76 22.10 25.33
N ALA A 253 -12.50 23.26 24.72
CA ALA A 253 -11.18 23.82 24.48
C ALA A 253 -10.38 23.96 25.77
N GLN A 254 -9.22 23.31 25.83
CA GLN A 254 -8.12 23.72 26.71
C GLN A 254 -7.06 24.44 25.88
N SER A 255 -7.08 25.77 26.00
CA SER A 255 -5.91 26.64 26.17
C SER A 255 -4.57 26.07 25.65
N ALA A 256 -4.18 26.47 24.44
CA ALA A 256 -2.78 26.54 24.04
C ALA A 256 -2.48 27.94 23.51
N LYS A 257 -2.13 28.84 24.44
CA LYS A 257 -1.37 30.05 24.11
C LYS A 257 0.01 29.60 23.62
N GLY A 258 0.27 29.75 22.33
CA GLY A 258 1.59 29.57 21.73
C GLY A 258 1.82 30.62 20.64
N PRO A 259 3.06 31.05 20.39
CA PRO A 259 3.35 32.06 19.39
C PRO A 259 2.91 31.59 18.01
N LEU A 260 2.43 32.52 17.17
CA LEU A 260 1.85 32.29 15.83
C LEU A 260 2.61 31.27 14.95
N GLY A 261 3.91 31.11 15.16
CA GLY A 261 4.75 30.14 14.46
C GLY A 261 4.30 28.68 14.63
N THR A 262 3.80 28.29 15.81
CA THR A 262 3.47 26.88 16.10
C THR A 262 2.22 26.42 15.36
N VAL A 263 1.20 27.29 15.23
CA VAL A 263 -0.02 27.01 14.47
C VAL A 263 0.26 26.95 12.97
N ARG A 264 1.15 27.84 12.48
CA ARG A 264 1.55 27.91 11.07
C ARG A 264 2.30 26.66 10.62
N GLN A 265 3.13 26.10 11.48
CA GLN A 265 3.92 24.90 11.21
C GLN A 265 3.07 23.62 11.24
N HIS A 266 2.04 23.58 12.11
CA HIS A 266 1.09 22.47 12.17
C HIS A 266 0.20 22.38 10.91
N LEU A 267 -0.22 23.52 10.37
CA LEU A 267 -0.99 23.58 9.12
C LEU A 267 -0.16 23.21 7.89
N LEU A 268 1.11 23.60 7.83
CA LEU A 268 2.03 23.20 6.77
C LEU A 268 2.31 21.68 6.78
N TRP A 269 2.34 21.08 7.97
CA TRP A 269 2.51 19.64 8.13
C TRP A 269 1.27 18.85 7.72
N TYR A 270 0.06 19.36 8.02
CA TYR A 270 -1.21 18.70 7.66
C TYR A 270 -1.49 18.67 6.14
N TYR A 271 -0.90 19.59 5.37
CA TYR A 271 -1.07 19.68 3.91
C TYR A 271 0.18 19.28 3.10
N ASP A 272 1.15 18.61 3.74
CA ASP A 272 2.35 18.01 3.15
C ASP A 272 3.03 18.87 2.07
N LEU A 273 3.36 20.11 2.45
CA LEU A 273 4.13 21.05 1.65
C LEU A 273 5.59 21.08 2.14
N LYS A 274 6.44 20.26 1.51
CA LYS A 274 7.87 20.54 1.30
C LYS A 274 8.19 20.50 -0.18
#